data_AF-X0XE23-F1
#
_entry.id   AF-X0XE23-F1
#
_cell.length_a   1.000
_cell.length_b   1.000
_cell.length_c   1.000
_cell.angle_alpha   90.00
_cell.angle_beta   90.00
_cell.angle_gamma   90.00
#
_symmetry.space_group_name_H-M   'P 1'
#
loop_
_entity.id
_entity.type
_entity.pdbx_description
1 polymer ?
#
loop_
_entity_poly.entity_id
_entity_poly.type
_entity_poly.pdbx_seq_one_letter_code
_entity_poly.pdbx_strand_id
1 'polypeptide(L)' 'MEGKKIKTTISIDDKLWTDFSVIVIKKHGGRKKNDIIEQLVRKYVEKNETSNIHGE' A
#
# COMPACT_ATOMS: atom_id res chain seq x y z
N MET A 1 -15.45 -6.51 -10.05
CA MET A 1 -14.61 -7.60 -10.56
C MET A 1 -13.57 -7.91 -9.50
N GLU A 2 -13.55 -9.12 -8.95
CA GLU A 2 -12.56 -9.49 -7.93
C GLU A 2 -11.22 -9.77 -8.62
N GLY A 3 -10.29 -8.84 -8.48
CA GLY A 3 -8.96 -8.94 -9.08
C GLY A 3 -8.16 -10.08 -8.47
N LYS A 4 -7.38 -10.79 -9.29
CA LYS A 4 -6.50 -11.88 -8.84
C LYS A 4 -5.47 -11.33 -7.84
N LYS A 5 -5.43 -11.89 -6.63
CA LYS A 5 -4.38 -11.56 -5.64
C LYS A 5 -3.04 -12.16 -6.07
N ILE A 6 -2.00 -11.34 -6.09
CA ILE A 6 -0.62 -11.76 -6.41
C ILE A 6 0.21 -11.65 -5.12
N LYS A 7 1.10 -12.62 -4.90
CA LYS A 7 2.12 -12.53 -3.84
C LYS A 7 3.35 -11.84 -4.42
N THR A 8 3.82 -10.82 -3.74
CA THR A 8 5.00 -10.06 -4.14
C THR A 8 5.95 -9.94 -2.97
N THR A 9 7.24 -10.10 -3.23
CA THR A 9 8.31 -9.83 -2.27
C THR A 9 8.88 -8.45 -2.58
N ILE A 10 9.03 -7.61 -1.56
CA ILE A 10 9.60 -6.27 -1.69
C ILE A 10 10.81 -6.14 -0.76
N SER A 11 11.82 -5.37 -1.18
CA SER A 11 12.97 -5.04 -0.34
C SER A 11 12.76 -3.66 0.26
N ILE A 12 12.77 -3.56 1.58
CA ILE A 12 12.55 -2.33 2.34
C ILE A 12 13.53 -2.33 3.52
N ASP A 13 13.93 -1.13 3.94
CA ASP A 13 14.74 -0.92 5.14
C ASP A 13 14.06 -1.53 6.39
N ASP A 14 14.86 -2.23 7.20
CA ASP A 14 14.35 -2.97 8.37
C ASP A 14 13.70 -2.06 9.42
N LYS A 15 14.32 -0.90 9.67
CA LYS A 15 13.79 0.07 10.63
C LYS A 15 12.46 0.63 10.13
N LEU A 16 12.38 0.97 8.84
CA LEU A 16 11.13 1.42 8.22
C LEU A 16 10.02 0.37 8.30
N TRP A 17 10.34 -0.90 8.02
CA TRP A 17 9.36 -2.00 8.12
C TRP A 17 8.86 -2.20 9.55
N THR A 18 9.75 -2.09 10.52
CA THR A 18 9.44 -2.17 11.95
C THR A 18 8.53 -1.04 12.38
N ASP A 19 8.90 0.20 12.06
CA ASP A 19 8.12 1.40 12.38
C ASP A 19 6.71 1.32 11.75
N PHE A 20 6.63 0.96 10.47
CA PHE A 20 5.37 0.72 9.76
C PHE A 20 4.53 -0.35 10.48
N SER A 21 5.14 -1.48 10.83
CA SER A 21 4.46 -2.60 11.49
C SER A 21 3.85 -2.19 12.82
N VAL A 22 4.60 -1.45 13.64
CA VAL A 22 4.14 -0.93 14.94
C VAL A 22 2.97 0.02 14.75
N ILE A 23 3.05 0.94 13.79
CA ILE A 23 1.98 1.91 13.50
C ILE A 23 0.70 1.20 13.06
N VAL A 24 0.80 0.22 12.15
CA VAL A 24 -0.35 -0.53 11.65
C VAL A 24 -1.04 -1.28 12.79
N ILE A 25 -0.28 -1.96 13.64
CA ILE A 25 -0.82 -2.69 14.79
C ILE A 25 -1.55 -1.73 15.74
N LYS A 26 -0.94 -0.59 16.07
CA LYS A 26 -1.51 0.40 17.00
C LYS A 26 -2.80 1.03 16.46
N LYS A 27 -2.86 1.34 15.16
CA LYS A 27 -3.99 2.08 14.57
C LYS A 27 -5.15 1.20 14.09
N HIS A 28 -4.87 0.00 13.59
CA HIS A 28 -5.85 -0.82 12.88
C HIS A 28 -6.05 -2.22 13.49
N GLY A 29 -5.27 -2.59 14.52
CA GLY A 29 -5.26 -3.94 15.07
C GLY A 29 -4.48 -4.94 14.23
N GLY A 30 -4.53 -6.22 14.61
CA GLY A 30 -3.72 -7.29 14.01
C GLY A 30 -3.93 -7.49 12.49
N ARG A 31 -2.92 -8.12 11.85
CA ARG A 31 -2.88 -8.58 10.42
C ARG A 31 -3.50 -7.65 9.35
N LYS A 32 -3.40 -6.34 9.52
CA LYS A 32 -3.83 -5.33 8.53
C LYS A 32 -2.73 -4.84 7.58
N LYS A 33 -1.50 -5.35 7.69
CA LYS A 33 -0.34 -4.86 6.90
C LYS A 33 -0.60 -4.92 5.39
N ASN A 34 -1.11 -6.04 4.88
CA ASN A 34 -1.40 -6.19 3.46
C ASN A 34 -2.49 -5.24 2.99
N ASP A 35 -3.58 -5.09 3.76
CA ASP A 35 -4.67 -4.17 3.43
C ASP A 35 -4.15 -2.72 3.30
N ILE A 36 -3.26 -2.30 4.20
CA ILE A 36 -2.66 -0.95 4.16
C ILE A 36 -1.73 -0.80 2.95
N ILE A 37 -0.88 -1.80 2.66
CA ILE A 37 0.00 -1.76 1.48
C ILE A 37 -0.85 -1.68 0.20
N GLU A 38 -1.93 -2.46 0.10
CA GLU A 38 -2.84 -2.43 -1.05
C GLU A 38 -3.50 -1.05 -1.21
N GLN A 39 -3.95 -0.43 -0.11
CA GLN A 39 -4.49 0.93 -0.14
C GLN A 39 -3.45 1.96 -0.58
N LEU A 40 -2.20 1.85 -0.14
CA LEU A 40 -1.13 2.75 -0.55
C LEU A 40 -0.82 2.60 -2.04
N VAL A 41 -0.74 1.36 -2.55
CA VAL A 41 -0.56 1.08 -3.98
C VAL A 41 -1.71 1.64 -4.79
N ARG A 42 -2.97 1.40 -4.36
CA ARG A 42 -4.17 1.93 -5.03
C ARG A 42 -4.15 3.45 -5.11
N LYS A 43 -3.91 4.13 -3.98
CA LYS A 43 -3.82 5.60 -3.93
C LYS A 43 -2.70 6.14 -4.83
N TYR A 44 -1.57 5.43 -4.89
CA TYR A 44 -0.48 5.81 -5.78
C TYR A 44 -0.91 5.71 -7.25
N VAL A 45 -1.57 4.62 -7.67
CA VAL A 45 -2.08 4.49 -9.04
C VAL A 45 -3.11 5.57 -9.35
N GLU A 46 -4.13 5.74 -8.50
CA GLU A 46 -5.21 6.72 -8.70
C GLU A 46 -4.67 8.15 -8.86
N LYS A 47 -3.70 8.55 -8.03
CA LYS A 47 -3.03 9.86 -8.13
C LYS A 47 -2.35 10.07 -9.49
N ASN A 48 -1.73 9.02 -10.04
CA ASN A 48 -0.94 9.13 -11.27
C ASN A 48 -1.77 8.89 -12.54
N GLU A 49 -2.85 8.11 -12.49
CA GLU A 49 -3.80 7.98 -13.59
C GLU A 49 -4.59 9.28 -13.80
N THR A 50 -4.98 9.96 -12.71
CA THR A 50 -5.66 11.27 -12.80
C THR A 50 -4.76 12.36 -13.40
N SER A 51 -3.43 12.19 -13.31
CA SER A 51 -2.46 13.13 -13.89
C SER A 51 -2.28 12.97 -15.40
N ASN A 52 -2.89 11.95 -16.02
CA ASN A 52 -2.77 11.68 -17.46
C ASN A 52 -4.04 12.07 -18.26
N ILE A 53 -5.02 12.72 -17.63
CA ILE A 53 -6.30 13.15 -18.26
C ILE A 53 -6.47 14.69 -18.24
N HIS A 54 -5.42 15.45 -17.91
CA HIS A 54 -5.45 16.92 -17.96
C HIS A 54 -4.20 17.54 -18.58
N GLY A 55 -3.63 16.87 -19.59
CA GLY A 55 -2.79 17.55 -20.57
C GLY A 55 -3.70 18.22 -21.59
N GLU A 56 -4.08 19.47 -21.31
CA GLU A 56 -4.54 20.45 -22.31
C GLU A 56 -3.45 20.74 -23.36
#